data_AF-A0A385TSJ6-F1
#
_entry.id   AF-A0A385TSJ6-F1
#
_cell.length_a   1.000
_cell.length_b   1.000
_cell.length_c   1.000
_cell.angle_alpha   90.00
_cell.angle_beta   90.00
_cell.angle_gamma   90.00
#
_symmetry.space_group_name_H-M   'P 1'
#
loop_
_entity.id
_entity.type
_entity.pdbx_description
1 polymer ?
#
loop_
_entity_poly.entity_id
_entity_poly.type
_entity_poly.pdbx_seq_one_letter_code
_entity_poly.pdbx_strand_id
1 'polypeptide(L)'
;MDNKQMRMLKKLYHHTNYNYDREREVSIYKTETLTAAEQELLHASGWVANDLQHIRHDEIISRLIELRSNVRLTWTSIGNAFVAGVGGSWPRGISTLASYHTMIHARPHAYEEPEFLRACKVCGFSHSHEGWDNLSYIRYAMHLGNNYSGSSFGAYVDMAELVELLEQEPIEATDNDKRAFSQLLQSLDRAEAGETPGQYEKRLTGEKIMKGHAGIRRGMLQALARVGVLPNRILELSPDRWTDMATIIHAEFELDNTKGRSDMEMPWAGWQGSLGVDWNKARAIFGDWV
;
A
#
# COMPACT_ATOMS: atom_id res chain seq x y z
N MET A 1 -16.74 1.08 -2.19
CA MET A 1 -17.14 1.93 -3.34
C MET A 1 -17.83 1.08 -4.38
N ASP A 2 -18.98 1.51 -4.90
CA ASP A 2 -19.75 0.71 -5.86
C ASP A 2 -19.26 0.85 -7.31
N ASN A 3 -19.76 -0.01 -8.20
CA ASN A 3 -19.37 -0.03 -9.62
C ASN A 3 -19.78 1.23 -10.42
N LYS A 4 -20.83 1.97 -9.99
CA LYS A 4 -21.23 3.22 -10.64
C LYS A 4 -20.26 4.33 -10.24
N GLN A 5 -19.99 4.48 -8.95
CA GLN A 5 -19.01 5.41 -8.40
C GLN A 5 -17.63 5.19 -9.02
N MET A 6 -17.14 3.95 -9.06
CA MET A 6 -15.84 3.65 -9.65
C MET A 6 -15.75 4.01 -11.15
N ARG A 7 -16.82 3.84 -11.93
CA ARG A 7 -16.83 4.24 -13.36
C ARG A 7 -16.78 5.74 -13.52
N MET A 8 -17.55 6.46 -12.70
CA MET A 8 -17.51 7.92 -12.64
C MET A 8 -16.11 8.43 -12.27
N LEU A 9 -15.48 7.88 -11.23
CA LEU A 9 -14.13 8.28 -10.82
C LEU A 9 -13.07 7.96 -11.89
N LYS A 10 -13.19 6.83 -12.60
CA LYS A 10 -12.32 6.52 -13.75
C LYS A 10 -12.41 7.57 -14.86
N LYS A 11 -13.60 8.13 -15.08
CA LYS A 11 -13.82 9.22 -16.03
C LYS A 11 -13.21 10.53 -15.51
N LEU A 12 -13.46 10.86 -14.24
CA LEU A 12 -12.94 12.05 -13.58
C LEU A 12 -11.40 12.07 -13.54
N TYR A 13 -10.78 10.97 -13.13
CA TYR A 13 -9.33 10.83 -12.99
C TYR A 13 -8.65 10.26 -14.24
N HIS A 14 -9.30 10.38 -15.41
CA HIS A 14 -8.65 10.01 -16.66
C HIS A 14 -7.43 10.92 -16.91
N HIS A 15 -6.34 10.35 -17.41
CA HIS A 15 -5.05 11.05 -17.59
C HIS A 15 -5.07 12.26 -18.55
N THR A 16 -6.18 12.52 -19.23
CA THR A 16 -6.38 13.72 -20.07
C THR A 16 -7.36 14.73 -19.46
N ASN A 17 -7.97 14.39 -18.31
CA ASN A 17 -9.03 15.18 -17.70
C ASN A 17 -8.54 16.10 -16.57
N TYR A 18 -7.48 16.85 -16.82
CA TYR A 18 -6.96 17.80 -15.84
C TYR A 18 -6.47 19.09 -16.48
N ASN A 19 -6.41 20.14 -15.66
CA ASN A 19 -5.60 21.33 -15.91
C ASN A 19 -4.44 21.30 -14.93
N TYR A 20 -3.22 21.52 -15.41
CA TYR A 20 -2.06 21.61 -14.53
C TYR A 20 -1.98 23.01 -13.93
N ASP A 21 -2.11 23.09 -12.61
CA ASP A 21 -1.86 24.31 -11.85
C ASP A 21 -0.35 24.49 -11.73
N ARG A 22 0.21 25.47 -12.45
CA ARG A 22 1.66 25.73 -12.45
C ARG A 22 2.16 26.37 -11.17
N GLU A 23 1.31 27.08 -10.43
CA GLU A 23 1.73 27.74 -9.19
C GLU A 23 1.88 26.70 -8.08
N ARG A 24 0.95 25.73 -8.05
CA ARG A 24 0.94 24.66 -7.04
C ARG A 24 1.63 23.39 -7.50
N GLU A 25 1.97 23.29 -8.78
CA GLU A 25 2.55 22.10 -9.41
C GLU A 25 1.69 20.84 -9.28
N VAL A 26 0.36 21.01 -9.31
CA VAL A 26 -0.61 19.93 -9.07
C VAL A 26 -1.65 19.83 -10.19
N SER A 27 -2.13 18.61 -10.44
CA SER A 27 -3.22 18.38 -11.39
C SER A 27 -4.58 18.64 -10.76
N ILE A 28 -5.38 19.52 -11.39
CA ILE A 28 -6.75 19.83 -11.01
C ILE A 28 -7.70 19.16 -12.02
N TYR A 29 -8.51 18.22 -11.53
CA TYR A 29 -9.43 17.44 -12.34
C TYR A 29 -10.74 18.18 -12.60
N LYS A 30 -11.21 18.08 -13.84
CA LYS A 30 -12.38 18.81 -14.36
C LYS A 30 -13.67 18.03 -14.12
N THR A 31 -14.51 18.53 -13.22
CA THR A 31 -15.80 17.90 -12.86
C THR A 31 -16.87 18.13 -13.92
N GLU A 32 -16.74 19.17 -14.74
CA GLU A 32 -17.66 19.52 -15.83
C GLU A 32 -17.68 18.48 -16.97
N THR A 33 -16.71 17.58 -17.01
CA THR A 33 -16.69 16.45 -17.96
C THR A 33 -17.65 15.33 -17.57
N LEU A 34 -18.12 15.33 -16.31
CA LEU A 34 -19.12 14.40 -15.81
C LEU A 34 -20.52 14.84 -16.30
N THR A 35 -21.37 13.87 -16.61
CA THR A 35 -22.80 14.10 -16.89
C THR A 35 -23.52 14.60 -15.63
N ALA A 36 -24.71 15.20 -15.77
CA ALA A 36 -25.48 15.68 -14.62
C ALA A 36 -25.73 14.59 -13.54
N ALA A 37 -26.07 13.37 -13.98
CA ALA A 37 -26.26 12.24 -13.07
C ALA A 37 -24.96 11.78 -12.39
N GLU A 38 -23.82 11.89 -13.07
CA GLU A 38 -22.50 11.62 -12.48
C GLU A 38 -22.09 12.70 -11.47
N GLN A 39 -22.39 13.98 -11.75
CA GLN A 39 -22.13 15.07 -10.79
C GLN A 39 -22.99 14.93 -9.52
N GLU A 40 -24.26 14.55 -9.69
CA GLU A 40 -25.15 14.25 -8.55
C GLU A 40 -24.62 13.05 -7.75
N LEU A 41 -24.14 11.99 -8.41
CA LEU A 41 -23.52 10.86 -7.74
C LEU A 41 -22.24 11.23 -6.97
N LEU A 42 -21.38 12.07 -7.55
CA LEU A 42 -20.16 12.58 -6.91
C LEU A 42 -20.48 13.36 -5.62
N HIS A 43 -21.50 14.22 -5.69
CA HIS A 43 -21.97 15.00 -4.56
C HIS A 43 -22.62 14.10 -3.49
N ALA A 44 -23.50 13.18 -3.90
CA ALA A 44 -24.18 12.26 -2.99
C ALA A 44 -23.22 11.30 -2.27
N SER A 45 -22.08 10.95 -2.89
CA SER A 45 -21.04 10.15 -2.24
C SER A 45 -20.13 10.95 -1.31
N GLY A 46 -20.27 12.28 -1.25
CA GLY A 46 -19.37 13.16 -0.51
C GLY A 46 -17.94 13.21 -1.07
N TRP A 47 -17.72 12.77 -2.32
CA TRP A 47 -16.38 12.67 -2.87
C TRP A 47 -15.91 14.03 -3.39
N VAL A 48 -14.88 14.59 -2.76
CA VAL A 48 -14.25 15.84 -3.20
C VAL A 48 -13.30 15.54 -4.36
N ALA A 49 -13.55 16.07 -5.55
CA ALA A 49 -12.75 15.77 -6.75
C ALA A 49 -11.27 16.20 -6.63
N ASN A 50 -11.01 17.34 -5.98
CA ASN A 50 -9.70 17.96 -5.84
C ASN A 50 -9.44 18.35 -4.38
N ASP A 51 -9.23 17.35 -3.51
CA ASP A 51 -8.77 17.56 -2.13
C ASP A 51 -7.26 17.89 -2.15
N LEU A 52 -6.96 19.16 -2.37
CA LEU A 52 -5.59 19.67 -2.44
C LEU A 52 -5.07 19.94 -1.03
N GLN A 53 -3.94 19.32 -0.68
CA GLN A 53 -3.26 19.60 0.57
C GLN A 53 -1.80 19.94 0.32
N HIS A 54 -1.29 20.89 1.09
CA HIS A 54 0.13 21.18 1.14
C HIS A 54 0.79 20.18 2.11
N ILE A 55 1.72 19.41 1.60
CA ILE A 55 2.35 18.28 2.27
C ILE A 55 3.73 18.69 2.75
N ARG A 56 4.04 18.37 4.01
CA ARG A 56 5.36 18.55 4.61
C ARG A 56 5.72 17.33 5.45
N HIS A 57 7.00 16.97 5.43
CA HIS A 57 7.51 15.79 6.14
C HIS A 57 7.03 15.72 7.61
N ASP A 58 7.35 16.74 8.40
CA ASP A 58 7.10 16.74 9.84
C ASP A 58 5.59 16.73 10.16
N GLU A 59 4.78 17.37 9.32
CA GLU A 59 3.32 17.39 9.44
C GLU A 59 2.72 16.00 9.17
N ILE A 60 3.18 15.30 8.11
CA ILE A 60 2.73 13.94 7.81
C ILE A 60 3.13 12.96 8.92
N ILE A 61 4.35 13.06 9.44
CA ILE A 61 4.79 12.20 10.54
C ILE A 61 3.94 12.48 11.80
N SER A 62 3.66 13.75 12.10
CA SER A 62 2.80 14.13 13.23
C SER A 62 1.38 13.57 13.08
N ARG A 63 0.77 13.69 11.90
CA ARG A 63 -0.56 13.15 11.62
C ARG A 63 -0.61 11.62 11.69
N LEU A 64 0.43 10.92 11.24
CA LEU A 64 0.53 9.46 11.42
C LEU A 64 0.61 9.07 12.90
N ILE A 65 1.34 9.85 13.71
CA ILE A 65 1.42 9.62 15.16
C ILE A 65 0.05 9.84 15.81
N GLU A 66 -0.68 10.88 15.44
CA GLU A 66 -2.03 11.17 15.94
C GLU A 66 -3.00 10.01 15.65
N LEU A 67 -2.97 9.46 14.44
CA LEU A 67 -3.83 8.35 14.02
C LEU A 67 -3.66 7.07 14.85
N ARG A 68 -2.52 6.87 15.53
CA ARG A 68 -2.32 5.70 16.40
C ARG A 68 -3.31 5.58 17.53
N SER A 69 -3.84 6.72 17.99
CA SER A 69 -4.82 6.75 19.07
C SER A 69 -6.19 6.24 18.62
N ASN A 70 -6.40 6.05 17.32
CA ASN A 70 -7.67 5.59 16.79
C ASN A 70 -7.90 4.09 17.08
N VAL A 71 -8.86 3.81 17.96
CA VAL A 71 -9.19 2.45 18.44
C VAL A 71 -9.68 1.49 17.35
N ARG A 72 -10.08 2.00 16.17
CA ARG A 72 -10.53 1.16 15.04
C ARG A 72 -9.37 0.61 14.23
N LEU A 73 -8.18 1.20 14.33
CA LEU A 73 -6.99 0.76 13.61
C LEU A 73 -6.22 -0.29 14.44
N THR A 74 -6.50 -1.57 14.17
CA THR A 74 -5.93 -2.71 14.89
C THR A 74 -5.40 -3.73 13.89
N TRP A 75 -4.46 -4.60 14.29
CA TRP A 75 -4.02 -5.69 13.42
C TRP A 75 -5.18 -6.55 12.87
N THR A 76 -6.24 -6.74 13.65
CA THR A 76 -7.44 -7.47 13.20
C THR A 76 -8.18 -6.74 12.08
N SER A 77 -8.51 -5.46 12.24
CA SER A 77 -9.22 -4.69 11.21
C SER A 77 -8.37 -4.50 9.95
N ILE A 78 -7.06 -4.31 10.13
CA ILE A 78 -6.09 -4.19 9.04
C ILE A 78 -5.89 -5.51 8.32
N GLY A 79 -5.79 -6.62 9.04
CA GLY A 79 -5.69 -7.97 8.50
C GLY A 79 -6.90 -8.33 7.65
N ASN A 80 -8.11 -8.08 8.16
CA ASN A 80 -9.35 -8.31 7.41
C ASN A 80 -9.40 -7.47 6.11
N ALA A 81 -9.09 -6.17 6.22
CA ALA A 81 -9.00 -5.28 5.07
C ALA A 81 -8.01 -5.78 4.02
N PHE A 82 -6.80 -6.16 4.45
CA PHE A 82 -5.76 -6.66 3.55
C PHE A 82 -6.16 -7.97 2.87
N VAL A 83 -6.72 -8.93 3.62
CA VAL A 83 -7.23 -10.19 3.07
C VAL A 83 -8.33 -9.95 2.05
N ALA A 84 -9.27 -9.04 2.32
CA ALA A 84 -10.30 -8.63 1.37
C ALA A 84 -9.71 -7.98 0.10
N GLY A 85 -8.59 -7.25 0.24
CA GLY A 85 -7.81 -6.72 -0.88
C GLY A 85 -7.16 -7.80 -1.73
N VAL A 86 -6.55 -8.81 -1.10
CA VAL A 86 -5.94 -9.96 -1.77
C VAL A 86 -6.98 -10.80 -2.52
N GLY A 87 -8.10 -11.10 -1.88
CA GLY A 87 -9.20 -11.86 -2.48
C GLY A 87 -9.99 -11.10 -3.54
N GLY A 88 -9.91 -9.77 -3.51
CA GLY A 88 -10.47 -8.87 -4.51
C GLY A 88 -11.93 -8.48 -4.27
N SER A 89 -12.52 -8.81 -3.12
CA SER A 89 -13.78 -8.22 -2.69
C SER A 89 -13.63 -6.74 -2.35
N TRP A 90 -12.44 -6.32 -1.91
CA TRP A 90 -12.16 -4.95 -1.51
C TRP A 90 -10.73 -4.50 -1.88
N PRO A 91 -10.43 -4.22 -3.18
CA PRO A 91 -9.06 -3.97 -3.68
C PRO A 91 -8.28 -2.88 -2.93
N ARG A 92 -8.98 -1.89 -2.38
CA ARG A 92 -8.41 -0.82 -1.55
C ARG A 92 -7.63 -1.34 -0.34
N GLY A 93 -7.93 -2.55 0.12
CA GLY A 93 -7.27 -3.19 1.26
C GLY A 93 -5.80 -3.52 1.05
N ILE A 94 -5.31 -3.52 -0.19
CA ILE A 94 -3.92 -3.94 -0.49
C ILE A 94 -2.88 -3.06 0.21
N SER A 95 -3.15 -1.77 0.32
CA SER A 95 -2.21 -0.81 0.91
C SER A 95 -2.20 -0.86 2.44
N THR A 96 -3.27 -1.36 3.08
CA THR A 96 -3.53 -1.12 4.51
C THR A 96 -2.48 -1.75 5.42
N LEU A 97 -1.96 -2.93 5.07
CA LEU A 97 -1.05 -3.69 5.93
C LEU A 97 0.26 -2.94 6.19
N ALA A 98 0.94 -2.50 5.13
CA ALA A 98 2.21 -1.78 5.26
C ALA A 98 2.01 -0.31 5.66
N SER A 99 0.88 0.31 5.30
CA SER A 99 0.51 1.64 5.79
C SER A 99 0.31 1.65 7.31
N TYR A 100 -0.40 0.65 7.84
CA TYR A 100 -0.60 0.51 9.29
C TYR A 100 0.72 0.25 10.01
N HIS A 101 1.57 -0.64 9.48
CA HIS A 101 2.91 -0.88 10.02
C HIS A 101 3.73 0.42 10.09
N THR A 102 3.69 1.23 9.03
CA THR A 102 4.32 2.56 9.01
C THR A 102 3.72 3.49 10.07
N MET A 103 2.40 3.53 10.18
CA MET A 103 1.70 4.38 11.13
C MET A 103 2.03 4.03 12.58
N ILE A 104 1.95 2.76 12.99
CA ILE A 104 2.19 2.34 14.39
C ILE A 104 3.65 2.54 14.82
N HIS A 105 4.57 2.56 13.86
CA HIS A 105 6.01 2.70 14.11
C HIS A 105 6.56 4.10 13.89
N ALA A 106 5.81 5.03 13.30
CA ALA A 106 6.31 6.39 13.08
C ALA A 106 6.81 7.05 14.39
N ARG A 107 7.84 7.87 14.33
CA ARG A 107 8.32 8.60 15.52
C ARG A 107 8.73 9.98 15.06
N PRO A 108 8.71 11.01 15.92
CA PRO A 108 9.32 12.28 15.58
C PRO A 108 10.78 12.06 15.15
N HIS A 109 11.13 12.55 13.98
CA HIS A 109 12.49 12.55 13.44
C HIS A 109 12.61 13.70 12.44
N ALA A 110 13.82 14.20 12.24
CA ALA A 110 14.09 15.18 11.20
C ALA A 110 14.11 14.51 9.82
N TYR A 111 13.77 15.26 8.78
CA TYR A 111 14.04 14.83 7.42
C TYR A 111 15.57 14.74 7.21
N GLU A 112 16.04 13.55 6.85
CA GLU A 112 17.46 13.30 6.56
C GLU A 112 17.59 12.50 5.26
N GLU A 113 18.07 13.12 4.20
CA GLU A 113 18.31 12.49 2.89
C GLU A 113 19.79 12.07 2.75
N PRO A 114 20.11 10.77 2.72
CA PRO A 114 21.48 10.31 2.49
C PRO A 114 21.79 10.31 0.99
N GLU A 115 23.08 10.37 0.63
CA GLU A 115 23.52 10.56 -0.77
C GLU A 115 22.98 9.52 -1.78
N PHE A 116 22.71 8.30 -1.31
CA PHE A 116 22.26 7.17 -2.14
C PHE A 116 20.74 7.00 -2.20
N LEU A 117 19.95 7.83 -1.53
CA LEU A 117 18.49 7.71 -1.46
C LEU A 117 17.85 9.10 -1.59
N ARG A 118 16.93 9.26 -2.56
CA ARG A 118 16.15 10.50 -2.75
C ARG A 118 14.89 10.54 -1.87
N ALA A 119 15.07 10.25 -0.59
CA ALA A 119 14.02 10.24 0.42
C ALA A 119 14.62 10.24 1.83
N CYS A 120 13.78 10.54 2.83
CA CYS A 120 14.12 10.46 4.23
C CYS A 120 14.58 9.03 4.59
N LYS A 121 15.79 8.94 5.17
CA LYS A 121 16.43 7.68 5.56
C LYS A 121 15.60 6.85 6.54
N VAL A 122 14.72 7.48 7.32
CA VAL A 122 13.92 6.81 8.34
C VAL A 122 12.60 6.34 7.74
N CYS A 123 11.77 7.25 7.23
CA CYS A 123 10.37 6.98 6.88
C CYS A 123 10.09 6.84 5.37
N GLY A 124 11.08 7.05 4.50
CA GLY A 124 10.90 6.97 3.06
C GLY A 124 10.06 8.11 2.45
N PHE A 125 9.79 9.18 3.18
CA PHE A 125 9.20 10.40 2.61
C PHE A 125 10.15 11.00 1.57
N SER A 126 9.72 11.18 0.33
CA SER A 126 10.51 11.87 -0.70
C SER A 126 10.34 13.38 -0.58
N HIS A 127 11.42 14.15 -0.75
CA HIS A 127 11.30 15.61 -0.90
C HIS A 127 10.44 16.00 -2.11
N SER A 128 10.34 15.14 -3.13
CA SER A 128 9.42 15.35 -4.26
C SER A 128 7.94 15.24 -3.88
N HIS A 129 7.62 14.78 -2.67
CA HIS A 129 6.26 14.81 -2.12
C HIS A 129 5.99 16.08 -1.30
N GLU A 130 6.99 16.94 -1.08
CA GLU A 130 6.77 18.22 -0.42
C GLU A 130 6.15 19.22 -1.40
N GLY A 131 5.11 19.93 -0.97
CA GLY A 131 4.33 20.82 -1.84
C GLY A 131 2.86 20.40 -1.93
N TRP A 132 2.15 20.86 -2.96
CA TRP A 132 0.73 20.54 -3.12
C TRP A 132 0.53 19.19 -3.81
N ASP A 133 -0.36 18.36 -3.26
CA ASP A 133 -0.82 17.13 -3.91
C ASP A 133 -2.34 16.97 -3.80
N ASN A 134 -2.92 16.14 -4.65
CA ASN A 134 -4.34 15.84 -4.72
C ASN A 134 -4.64 14.47 -4.07
N LEU A 135 -5.06 14.50 -2.81
CA LEU A 135 -5.31 13.29 -2.03
C LEU A 135 -6.42 12.44 -2.63
N SER A 136 -7.41 13.06 -3.27
CA SER A 136 -8.51 12.32 -3.88
C SER A 136 -8.04 11.42 -5.02
N TYR A 137 -7.02 11.83 -5.78
CA TYR A 137 -6.42 10.95 -6.79
C TYR A 137 -5.76 9.72 -6.15
N ILE A 138 -5.00 9.92 -5.07
CA ILE A 138 -4.33 8.83 -4.34
C ILE A 138 -5.37 7.84 -3.78
N ARG A 139 -6.41 8.35 -3.11
CA ARG A 139 -7.53 7.52 -2.60
C ARG A 139 -8.18 6.73 -3.75
N TYR A 140 -8.51 7.39 -4.85
CA TYR A 140 -9.05 6.72 -6.04
C TYR A 140 -8.13 5.60 -6.54
N ALA A 141 -6.83 5.87 -6.63
CA ALA A 141 -5.86 4.87 -7.08
C ALA A 141 -5.78 3.68 -6.11
N MET A 142 -5.90 3.90 -4.80
CA MET A 142 -6.03 2.81 -3.82
C MET A 142 -7.30 2.00 -4.06
N HIS A 143 -8.46 2.62 -4.35
CA HIS A 143 -9.69 1.89 -4.69
C HIS A 143 -9.58 1.05 -5.98
N LEU A 144 -8.60 1.35 -6.85
CA LEU A 144 -8.24 0.48 -7.99
C LEU A 144 -7.32 -0.69 -7.61
N GLY A 145 -6.82 -0.74 -6.37
CA GLY A 145 -5.89 -1.74 -5.87
C GLY A 145 -4.41 -1.35 -5.96
N ASN A 146 -4.09 -0.08 -6.24
CA ASN A 146 -2.70 0.37 -6.22
C ASN A 146 -2.18 0.44 -4.77
N ASN A 147 -0.95 -0.01 -4.57
CA ASN A 147 -0.28 0.11 -3.28
C ASN A 147 0.41 1.46 -3.16
N TYR A 148 0.10 2.20 -2.10
CA TYR A 148 0.72 3.50 -1.77
C TYR A 148 1.47 3.46 -0.44
N SER A 149 1.60 2.29 0.19
CA SER A 149 2.26 2.11 1.49
C SER A 149 3.78 2.33 1.46
N GLY A 150 4.38 2.61 0.29
CA GLY A 150 5.83 2.76 0.12
C GLY A 150 6.41 4.05 0.68
N SER A 151 5.57 5.02 1.05
CA SER A 151 6.00 6.26 1.70
C SER A 151 5.09 6.60 2.88
N SER A 152 5.61 7.41 3.83
CA SER A 152 4.81 7.91 4.95
C SER A 152 3.63 8.77 4.51
N PHE A 153 3.73 9.49 3.39
CA PHE A 153 2.61 10.27 2.84
C PHE A 153 1.49 9.36 2.35
N GLY A 154 1.81 8.34 1.53
CA GLY A 154 0.81 7.38 1.07
C GLY A 154 0.19 6.59 2.23
N ALA A 155 0.98 6.22 3.24
CA ALA A 155 0.49 5.59 4.45
C ALA A 155 -0.48 6.49 5.23
N TYR A 156 -0.22 7.80 5.31
CA TYR A 156 -1.13 8.75 5.93
C TYR A 156 -2.46 8.83 5.19
N VAL A 157 -2.43 9.00 3.86
CA VAL A 157 -3.65 9.09 3.05
C VAL A 157 -4.50 7.83 3.20
N ASP A 158 -3.85 6.68 3.22
CA ASP A 158 -4.48 5.38 3.41
C ASP A 158 -5.16 5.27 4.79
N MET A 159 -4.41 5.51 5.87
CA MET A 159 -4.95 5.35 7.23
C MET A 159 -6.01 6.40 7.56
N ALA A 160 -5.87 7.63 7.07
CA ALA A 160 -6.87 8.68 7.28
C ALA A 160 -8.22 8.32 6.64
N GLU A 161 -8.23 7.89 5.37
CA GLU A 161 -9.48 7.45 4.73
C GLU A 161 -10.00 6.15 5.36
N LEU A 162 -9.11 5.22 5.76
CA LEU A 162 -9.54 3.97 6.39
C LEU A 162 -10.31 4.21 7.70
N VAL A 163 -9.95 5.23 8.47
CA VAL A 163 -10.70 5.63 9.67
C VAL A 163 -12.14 6.00 9.32
N GLU A 164 -12.34 6.84 8.30
CA GLU A 164 -13.67 7.28 7.84
C GLU A 164 -14.52 6.10 7.35
N LEU A 165 -13.89 5.11 6.69
CA LEU A 165 -14.58 3.92 6.20
C LEU A 165 -14.97 2.99 7.36
N LEU A 166 -14.07 2.77 8.32
CA LEU A 166 -14.34 1.95 9.51
C LEU A 166 -15.36 2.58 10.46
N GLU A 167 -15.63 3.88 10.33
CA GLU A 167 -16.73 4.54 11.05
C GLU A 167 -18.10 4.17 10.51
N GLN A 168 -18.19 3.83 9.22
CA GLN A 168 -19.44 3.44 8.58
C GLN A 168 -19.73 1.96 8.79
N GLU A 169 -18.73 1.10 8.56
CA GLU A 169 -18.89 -0.35 8.57
C GLU A 169 -17.54 -1.05 8.84
N PRO A 170 -17.51 -2.13 9.65
CA PRO A 170 -16.35 -3.00 9.73
C PRO A 170 -16.06 -3.67 8.39
N ILE A 171 -14.82 -3.62 7.94
CA ILE A 171 -14.39 -4.32 6.73
C ILE A 171 -14.09 -5.78 7.11
N GLU A 172 -14.88 -6.70 6.56
CA GLU A 172 -14.73 -8.14 6.81
C GLU A 172 -14.33 -8.87 5.52
N ALA A 173 -13.32 -9.73 5.63
CA ALA A 173 -12.94 -10.61 4.53
C ALA A 173 -13.96 -11.74 4.35
N THR A 174 -14.41 -11.95 3.11
CA THR A 174 -15.31 -13.06 2.78
C THR A 174 -14.56 -14.40 2.82
N ASP A 175 -15.28 -15.51 2.86
CA ASP A 175 -14.65 -16.85 2.78
C ASP A 175 -13.87 -17.07 1.48
N ASN A 176 -14.29 -16.42 0.39
CA ASN A 176 -13.53 -16.44 -0.87
C ASN A 176 -12.19 -15.72 -0.71
N ASP A 177 -12.19 -14.58 -0.01
CA ASP A 177 -10.96 -13.81 0.21
C ASP A 177 -9.99 -14.58 1.10
N LYS A 178 -10.50 -15.17 2.18
CA LYS A 178 -9.72 -16.03 3.08
C LYS A 178 -9.10 -17.20 2.32
N ARG A 179 -9.89 -17.91 1.50
CA ARG A 179 -9.37 -19.01 0.66
C ARG A 179 -8.27 -18.55 -0.30
N ALA A 180 -8.47 -17.44 -1.01
CA ALA A 180 -7.47 -16.91 -1.93
C ALA A 180 -6.18 -16.51 -1.19
N PHE A 181 -6.31 -15.92 0.00
CA PHE A 181 -5.17 -15.55 0.83
C PHE A 181 -4.40 -16.77 1.36
N SER A 182 -5.08 -17.78 1.91
CA SER A 182 -4.43 -19.03 2.32
C SER A 182 -3.73 -19.72 1.15
N GLN A 183 -4.36 -19.75 -0.03
CA GLN A 183 -3.74 -20.29 -1.24
C GLN A 183 -2.48 -19.52 -1.65
N LEU A 184 -2.47 -18.19 -1.50
CA LEU A 184 -1.28 -17.38 -1.76
C LEU A 184 -0.14 -17.76 -0.81
N LEU A 185 -0.40 -17.83 0.51
CA LEU A 185 0.63 -18.18 1.50
C LEU A 185 1.16 -19.59 1.28
N GLN A 186 0.28 -20.56 1.03
CA GLN A 186 0.69 -21.93 0.70
C GLN A 186 1.50 -22.00 -0.61
N SER A 187 1.16 -21.16 -1.59
CA SER A 187 1.91 -21.08 -2.86
C SER A 187 3.32 -20.53 -2.69
N LEU A 188 3.52 -19.58 -1.78
CA LEU A 188 4.83 -19.08 -1.36
C LEU A 188 5.61 -20.15 -0.59
N ASP A 189 4.96 -20.85 0.34
CA ASP A 189 5.63 -21.81 1.23
C ASP A 189 6.10 -23.07 0.51
N ARG A 190 5.43 -23.46 -0.59
CA ARG A 190 5.84 -24.57 -1.46
C ARG A 190 6.86 -24.20 -2.54
N ALA A 191 7.38 -22.98 -2.51
CA ALA A 191 8.36 -22.52 -3.50
C ALA A 191 9.59 -23.43 -3.51
N GLU A 192 10.16 -23.65 -4.70
CA GLU A 192 11.42 -24.38 -4.80
C GLU A 192 12.54 -23.57 -4.13
N ALA A 193 13.52 -24.24 -3.51
CA ALA A 193 14.52 -23.57 -2.68
C ALA A 193 15.26 -22.40 -3.38
N GLY A 194 15.50 -22.52 -4.68
CA GLY A 194 16.15 -21.49 -5.51
C GLY A 194 15.20 -20.53 -6.23
N GLU A 195 13.88 -20.62 -6.01
CA GLU A 195 12.91 -19.76 -6.67
C GLU A 195 13.11 -18.30 -6.22
N THR A 196 13.38 -17.43 -7.18
CA THR A 196 13.55 -15.99 -6.95
C THR A 196 12.20 -15.26 -6.94
N PRO A 197 12.12 -14.06 -6.35
CA PRO A 197 10.91 -13.23 -6.37
C PRO A 197 10.31 -13.04 -7.78
N GLY A 198 11.17 -12.80 -8.79
CA GLY A 198 10.72 -12.62 -10.17
C GLY A 198 10.23 -13.91 -10.84
N GLN A 199 10.75 -15.08 -10.45
CA GLN A 199 10.21 -16.38 -10.90
C GLN A 199 8.86 -16.65 -10.23
N TYR A 200 8.75 -16.36 -8.93
CA TYR A 200 7.50 -16.48 -8.19
C TYR A 200 6.39 -15.57 -8.78
N GLU A 201 6.68 -14.29 -9.08
CA GLU A 201 5.69 -13.39 -9.71
C GLU A 201 5.15 -13.94 -11.05
N LYS A 202 6.01 -14.62 -11.84
CA LYS A 202 5.60 -15.31 -13.07
C LYS A 202 4.72 -16.52 -12.78
N ARG A 203 5.09 -17.35 -11.81
CA ARG A 203 4.30 -18.52 -11.38
C ARG A 203 2.94 -18.10 -10.83
N LEU A 204 2.91 -17.12 -9.93
CA LEU A 204 1.68 -16.55 -9.36
C LEU A 204 0.72 -16.03 -10.44
N THR A 205 1.24 -15.44 -11.51
CA THR A 205 0.43 -15.01 -12.66
C THR A 205 -0.23 -16.21 -13.36
N GLY A 206 0.46 -17.34 -13.48
CA GLY A 206 -0.08 -18.58 -14.05
C GLY A 206 -1.10 -19.29 -13.15
N GLU A 207 -0.90 -19.24 -11.83
CA GLU A 207 -1.78 -19.90 -10.85
C GLU A 207 -3.14 -19.21 -10.69
N LYS A 208 -3.23 -17.91 -11.03
CA LYS A 208 -4.49 -17.13 -10.98
C LYS A 208 -5.20 -17.16 -9.62
N ILE A 209 -4.43 -17.29 -8.54
CA ILE A 209 -4.94 -17.26 -7.16
C ILE A 209 -5.65 -15.92 -6.88
N MET A 210 -5.13 -14.84 -7.43
CA MET A 210 -5.59 -13.48 -7.17
C MET A 210 -5.77 -12.67 -8.47
N LYS A 211 -6.67 -11.70 -8.40
CA LYS A 211 -6.97 -10.78 -9.50
C LYS A 211 -6.00 -9.60 -9.50
N GLY A 212 -5.93 -8.90 -10.63
CA GLY A 212 -5.10 -7.69 -10.80
C GLY A 212 -3.97 -7.88 -11.82
N HIS A 213 -3.22 -6.81 -12.07
CA HIS A 213 -2.02 -6.85 -12.91
C HIS A 213 -0.76 -7.09 -12.05
N ALA A 214 0.41 -7.17 -12.69
CA ALA A 214 1.68 -7.46 -12.00
C ALA A 214 1.97 -6.49 -10.84
N GLY A 215 1.80 -5.18 -11.06
CA GLY A 215 1.98 -4.16 -10.01
C GLY A 215 1.10 -4.37 -8.76
N ILE A 216 -0.17 -4.74 -8.93
CA ILE A 216 -1.08 -5.04 -7.81
C ILE A 216 -0.56 -6.25 -7.01
N ARG A 217 -0.21 -7.34 -7.69
CA ARG A 217 0.34 -8.54 -7.05
C ARG A 217 1.64 -8.24 -6.30
N ARG A 218 2.53 -7.46 -6.91
CA ARG A 218 3.77 -7.03 -6.28
C ARG A 218 3.52 -6.20 -5.02
N GLY A 219 2.56 -5.28 -5.07
CA GLY A 219 2.19 -4.47 -3.89
C GLY A 219 1.77 -5.35 -2.71
N MET A 220 1.02 -6.42 -2.94
CA MET A 220 0.64 -7.38 -1.89
C MET A 220 1.88 -8.11 -1.32
N LEU A 221 2.80 -8.55 -2.18
CA LEU A 221 4.03 -9.23 -1.76
C LEU A 221 4.96 -8.29 -1.00
N GLN A 222 5.08 -7.04 -1.43
CA GLN A 222 5.82 -5.99 -0.72
C GLN A 222 5.22 -5.74 0.67
N ALA A 223 3.89 -5.67 0.78
CA ALA A 223 3.23 -5.47 2.06
C ALA A 223 3.49 -6.62 3.04
N LEU A 224 3.39 -7.87 2.58
CA LEU A 224 3.69 -9.05 3.41
C LEU A 224 5.18 -9.12 3.79
N ALA A 225 6.09 -8.79 2.88
CA ALA A 225 7.52 -8.72 3.16
C ALA A 225 7.85 -7.62 4.17
N ARG A 226 7.19 -6.46 4.08
CA ARG A 226 7.41 -5.32 5.01
C ARG A 226 7.16 -5.69 6.46
N VAL A 227 6.11 -6.47 6.72
CA VAL A 227 5.77 -6.95 8.07
C VAL A 227 6.48 -8.26 8.43
N GLY A 228 7.34 -8.78 7.56
CA GLY A 228 8.13 -9.98 7.79
C GLY A 228 7.39 -11.31 7.64
N VAL A 229 6.15 -11.32 7.15
CA VAL A 229 5.43 -12.56 6.81
C VAL A 229 6.14 -13.30 5.68
N LEU A 230 6.71 -12.54 4.74
CA LEU A 230 7.71 -13.08 3.80
C LEU A 230 9.09 -12.75 4.36
N PRO A 231 9.86 -13.75 4.82
CA PRO A 231 11.19 -13.50 5.37
C PRO A 231 12.12 -12.94 4.29
N ASN A 232 13.16 -12.26 4.74
CA ASN A 232 14.19 -11.69 3.89
C ASN A 232 15.56 -12.25 4.32
N ARG A 233 16.42 -12.56 3.35
CA ARG A 233 17.72 -13.21 3.61
C ARG A 233 18.77 -12.28 4.23
N ILE A 234 18.55 -10.96 4.18
CA ILE A 234 19.46 -9.92 4.69
C ILE A 234 18.83 -9.20 5.88
N LEU A 235 17.53 -8.87 5.77
CA LEU A 235 16.83 -8.05 6.74
C LEU A 235 15.97 -8.91 7.67
N GLU A 236 16.04 -8.63 8.96
CA GLU A 236 15.08 -9.17 9.92
C GLU A 236 13.90 -8.19 10.03
N LEU A 237 12.77 -8.53 9.40
CA LEU A 237 11.55 -7.72 9.40
C LEU A 237 10.49 -8.35 10.31
N SER A 238 9.70 -7.51 10.98
CA SER A 238 8.72 -7.96 11.96
C SER A 238 7.55 -6.97 12.11
N PRO A 239 6.34 -7.42 12.48
CA PRO A 239 5.20 -6.53 12.68
C PRO A 239 5.42 -5.54 13.84
N ASP A 240 6.19 -5.91 14.85
CA ASP A 240 6.45 -5.16 16.08
C ASP A 240 7.73 -4.31 16.04
N ARG A 241 8.46 -4.31 14.91
CA ARG A 241 9.71 -3.56 14.76
C ARG A 241 9.73 -2.72 13.48
N TRP A 242 10.28 -1.52 13.60
CA TRP A 242 10.61 -0.66 12.46
C TRP A 242 12.00 -0.96 11.92
N THR A 243 12.13 -0.89 10.60
CA THR A 243 13.42 -0.87 9.92
C THR A 243 13.47 0.37 9.04
N ASP A 244 14.49 1.20 9.25
CA ASP A 244 14.69 2.44 8.54
C ASP A 244 14.78 2.21 7.03
N MET A 245 14.21 3.14 6.25
CA MET A 245 14.19 3.02 4.80
C MET A 245 15.59 2.92 4.20
N ALA A 246 16.57 3.66 4.73
CA ALA A 246 17.95 3.58 4.29
C ALA A 246 18.55 2.20 4.54
N THR A 247 18.22 1.53 5.65
CA THR A 247 18.65 0.14 5.89
C THR A 247 18.04 -0.81 4.88
N ILE A 248 16.74 -0.63 4.57
CA ILE A 248 16.03 -1.46 3.58
C ILE A 248 16.65 -1.31 2.19
N ILE A 249 16.90 -0.07 1.75
CA ILE A 249 17.53 0.21 0.45
C ILE A 249 18.99 -0.23 0.43
N HIS A 250 19.74 -0.02 1.52
CA HIS A 250 21.15 -0.41 1.56
C HIS A 250 21.33 -1.93 1.45
N ALA A 251 20.41 -2.72 2.01
CA ALA A 251 20.42 -4.17 1.85
C ALA A 251 20.26 -4.62 0.38
N GLU A 252 19.73 -3.79 -0.52
CA GLU A 252 19.71 -4.10 -1.95
C GLU A 252 21.14 -4.26 -2.52
N PHE A 253 22.14 -3.58 -1.96
CA PHE A 253 23.53 -3.68 -2.45
C PHE A 253 24.18 -5.03 -2.18
N GLU A 254 23.62 -5.83 -1.27
CA GLU A 254 24.03 -7.20 -0.95
C GLU A 254 23.33 -8.25 -1.82
N LEU A 255 22.44 -7.82 -2.72
CA LEU A 255 21.77 -8.68 -3.68
C LEU A 255 22.49 -8.60 -5.05
N ASP A 256 22.80 -9.76 -5.62
CA ASP A 256 23.54 -9.86 -6.88
C ASP A 256 22.71 -9.46 -8.12
N ASN A 257 21.37 -9.41 -8.00
CA ASN A 257 20.45 -9.40 -9.14
C ASN A 257 19.41 -8.26 -9.14
N THR A 258 19.54 -7.28 -8.24
CA THR A 258 18.56 -6.18 -8.07
C THR A 258 19.11 -4.80 -8.37
N LYS A 259 20.44 -4.61 -8.37
CA LYS A 259 21.05 -3.28 -8.57
C LYS A 259 20.51 -2.56 -9.80
N GLY A 260 19.80 -1.45 -9.57
CA GLY A 260 19.27 -0.57 -10.61
C GLY A 260 17.96 -1.04 -11.26
N ARG A 261 17.27 -2.03 -10.67
CA ARG A 261 15.99 -2.54 -11.17
C ARG A 261 14.82 -1.95 -10.40
N SER A 262 14.00 -1.14 -11.07
CA SER A 262 12.74 -0.64 -10.51
C SER A 262 11.65 -1.71 -10.40
N ASP A 263 11.82 -2.87 -11.06
CA ASP A 263 10.82 -3.93 -11.06
C ASP A 263 10.97 -4.93 -9.91
N MET A 264 12.02 -4.82 -9.09
CA MET A 264 12.26 -5.72 -7.96
C MET A 264 12.80 -4.95 -6.76
N GLU A 265 11.89 -4.47 -5.91
CA GLU A 265 12.22 -3.56 -4.80
C GLU A 265 12.31 -4.29 -3.46
N MET A 266 13.20 -3.82 -2.60
CA MET A 266 13.25 -4.23 -1.19
C MET A 266 11.97 -3.81 -0.44
N PRO A 267 11.47 -4.61 0.52
CA PRO A 267 12.10 -5.82 1.05
C PRO A 267 11.74 -7.12 0.32
N TRP A 268 10.78 -7.10 -0.62
CA TRP A 268 10.36 -8.30 -1.36
C TRP A 268 11.51 -8.93 -2.14
N ALA A 269 12.39 -8.10 -2.70
CA ALA A 269 13.56 -8.53 -3.44
C ALA A 269 14.52 -9.48 -2.69
N GLY A 270 14.54 -9.43 -1.35
CA GLY A 270 15.39 -10.31 -0.53
C GLY A 270 14.74 -11.63 -0.12
N TRP A 271 13.51 -11.90 -0.55
CA TRP A 271 12.88 -13.22 -0.37
C TRP A 271 13.48 -14.24 -1.36
N GLN A 272 13.48 -15.51 -0.97
CA GLN A 272 13.80 -16.64 -1.84
C GLN A 272 12.99 -17.86 -1.41
N GLY A 273 12.72 -18.79 -2.31
CA GLY A 273 11.82 -19.90 -2.04
C GLY A 273 12.21 -20.76 -0.83
N SER A 274 13.51 -20.91 -0.53
CA SER A 274 13.96 -21.62 0.67
C SER A 274 13.51 -21.00 1.99
N LEU A 275 13.05 -19.75 1.99
CA LEU A 275 12.56 -19.04 3.18
C LEU A 275 11.07 -19.28 3.42
N GLY A 276 10.31 -19.65 2.39
CA GLY A 276 8.86 -19.89 2.49
C GLY A 276 8.09 -18.73 3.13
N VAL A 277 7.18 -19.05 4.05
CA VAL A 277 6.39 -18.10 4.83
C VAL A 277 6.72 -18.20 6.32
N ASP A 278 6.83 -17.06 7.01
CA ASP A 278 6.85 -17.02 8.46
C ASP A 278 5.41 -17.21 9.01
N TRP A 279 5.03 -18.47 9.20
CA TRP A 279 3.70 -18.84 9.67
C TRP A 279 3.35 -18.30 11.05
N ASN A 280 4.36 -18.02 11.89
CA ASN A 280 4.11 -17.45 13.21
C ASN A 280 3.70 -15.99 13.10
N LYS A 281 4.40 -15.20 12.26
CA LYS A 281 4.00 -13.81 11.95
C LYS A 281 2.68 -13.76 11.19
N ALA A 282 2.46 -14.70 10.26
CA ALA A 282 1.19 -14.78 9.53
C ALA A 282 0.00 -15.00 10.49
N ARG A 283 0.07 -15.99 11.38
CA ARG A 283 -0.98 -16.23 12.38
C ARG A 283 -1.14 -15.09 13.38
N ALA A 284 -0.05 -14.44 13.77
CA ALA A 284 -0.11 -13.29 14.68
C ALA A 284 -0.88 -12.10 14.09
N ILE A 285 -0.80 -11.88 12.77
CA ILE A 285 -1.50 -10.78 12.10
C ILE A 285 -2.92 -11.20 11.66
N PHE A 286 -3.05 -12.37 11.04
CA PHE A 286 -4.28 -12.77 10.33
C PHE A 286 -5.16 -13.75 11.12
N GLY A 287 -4.64 -14.35 12.20
CA GLY A 287 -5.32 -15.35 13.03
C GLY A 287 -5.01 -16.80 12.62
N ASP A 288 -5.42 -17.77 13.45
CA ASP A 288 -5.01 -19.18 13.30
C ASP A 288 -5.60 -19.93 12.09
N TRP A 289 -6.50 -19.31 11.34
CA TRP A 289 -7.13 -19.95 10.19
C TRP A 289 -6.24 -19.98 8.94
N VAL A 290 -5.12 -19.23 8.94
CA VAL A 290 -4.15 -19.22 7.83
C VAL A 290 -3.28 -20.47 7.80
#